data_AF-A0A932UU86-F1
#
_entry.id   AF-A0A932UU86-F1
#
_cell.length_a   1.000
_cell.length_b   1.000
_cell.length_c   1.000
_cell.angle_alpha   90.00
_cell.angle_beta   90.00
_cell.angle_gamma   90.00
#
_symmetry.space_group_name_H-M   'P 1'
#
loop_
_entity.id
_entity.type
_entity.pdbx_description
1 polymer ?
#
loop_
_entity_poly.entity_id
_entity_poly.type
_entity_poly.pdbx_seq_one_letter_code
_entity_poly.pdbx_strand_id
1 'polypeptide(L)'
;MAALLLGAAGGLAPAARADEPLGAFFTQVNTYLYSDGPNAGARVLVRARQTFTVIDLTNTADGTVWYRIVFPERDTRLEGVGWVFEAPHEILERQGGNVTVYEEIPRARTAVGETVSVPTQAIKQLNITEPSTRFAEITWYKVQYSAKIPLTPWIRAATGIYRPGVSAEFITRVYANMVARNIKVDKVKRLLSGVIQVGDSKRDVEWGLGDPLHVREETAGDIRRVFWQYAMVVVQFENDVVKQIN
;
A
#
# COMPACT_ATOMS: atom_id res chain seq x y z
N MET A 1 25.52 27.38 38.33
CA MET A 1 24.59 27.93 37.32
C MET A 1 24.61 27.02 36.11
N ALA A 2 23.42 26.44 35.85
CA ALA A 2 22.92 25.76 34.64
C ALA A 2 23.90 25.02 33.71
N ALA A 3 23.92 23.69 33.85
CA ALA A 3 24.20 22.76 32.76
C ALA A 3 22.96 22.66 31.85
N LEU A 4 23.12 22.86 30.55
CA LEU A 4 22.07 22.64 29.57
C LEU A 4 22.28 21.26 28.90
N LEU A 5 21.43 20.32 29.29
CA LEU A 5 21.23 19.04 28.63
C LEU A 5 20.49 19.28 27.31
N LEU A 6 21.13 18.99 26.17
CA LEU A 6 20.45 18.83 24.89
C LEU A 6 19.76 17.46 24.89
N GLY A 7 18.43 17.51 25.03
CA GLY A 7 17.56 16.36 25.05
C GLY A 7 17.60 15.58 23.74
N ALA A 8 17.67 14.25 23.91
CA ALA A 8 17.56 13.27 22.85
C ALA A 8 16.25 13.46 22.06
N ALA A 9 16.39 13.44 20.74
CA ALA A 9 15.29 13.32 19.80
C ALA A 9 14.51 12.03 20.11
N GLY A 10 13.34 12.18 20.73
CA GLY A 10 12.37 11.11 20.86
C GLY A 10 11.85 10.75 19.48
N GLY A 11 12.30 9.61 18.96
CA GLY A 11 11.77 9.00 17.76
C GLY A 11 10.26 8.82 17.92
N LEU A 12 9.51 9.47 17.02
CA LEU A 12 8.11 9.15 16.79
C LEU A 12 8.07 7.72 16.26
N ALA A 13 7.65 6.78 17.09
CA ALA A 13 7.24 5.46 16.62
C ALA A 13 6.11 5.66 15.59
N PRO A 14 6.16 4.99 14.42
CA PRO A 14 5.10 5.13 13.44
C PRO A 14 3.79 4.63 14.05
N ALA A 15 2.79 5.51 14.07
CA ALA A 15 1.42 5.13 14.32
C ALA A 15 1.07 3.96 13.38
N ALA A 16 0.34 2.97 13.91
CA ALA A 16 -0.28 1.92 13.14
C ALA A 16 -1.14 2.58 12.05
N ARG A 17 -0.56 2.75 10.87
CA ARG A 17 -1.29 3.10 9.66
C ARG A 17 -2.18 1.90 9.40
N ALA A 18 -3.49 2.14 9.31
CA ALA A 18 -4.33 1.26 8.52
C ALA A 18 -3.60 0.98 7.19
N ASP A 19 -3.59 -0.26 6.71
CA ASP A 19 -2.87 -0.73 5.52
C ASP A 19 -3.33 -0.01 4.23
N GLU A 20 -3.12 1.31 4.17
CA GLU A 20 -3.40 2.11 3.00
C GLU A 20 -2.45 1.65 1.90
N PRO A 21 -2.98 1.26 0.74
CA PRO A 21 -2.16 0.87 -0.39
C PRO A 21 -1.13 1.96 -0.72
N LEU A 22 0.16 1.63 -0.61
CA LEU A 22 1.24 2.53 -1.04
C LEU A 22 1.30 2.61 -2.56
N GLY A 23 0.89 1.54 -3.24
CA GLY A 23 0.81 1.46 -4.69
C GLY A 23 0.64 0.03 -5.18
N ALA A 24 1.06 -0.20 -6.42
CA ALA A 24 0.99 -1.51 -7.07
C ALA A 24 2.38 -1.99 -7.51
N PHE A 25 2.59 -3.30 -7.44
CA PHE A 25 3.80 -3.95 -7.94
C PHE A 25 3.45 -4.94 -9.05
N PHE A 26 4.07 -4.78 -10.22
CA PHE A 26 3.91 -5.66 -11.37
C PHE A 26 5.16 -6.52 -11.58
N THR A 27 5.02 -7.83 -11.49
CA THR A 27 6.12 -8.78 -11.71
C THR A 27 6.51 -8.85 -13.19
N GLN A 28 7.79 -8.72 -13.50
CA GLN A 28 8.29 -8.85 -14.87
C GLN A 28 8.81 -10.24 -15.20
N VAL A 29 9.27 -10.96 -14.18
CA VAL A 29 9.85 -12.29 -14.25
C VAL A 29 9.23 -13.19 -13.18
N ASN A 30 9.40 -14.50 -13.32
CA ASN A 30 9.05 -15.41 -12.22
C ASN A 30 9.90 -15.06 -11.01
N THR A 31 9.29 -14.95 -9.83
CA THR A 31 9.96 -14.43 -8.64
C THR A 31 9.50 -15.16 -7.39
N TYR A 32 10.38 -15.20 -6.39
CA TYR A 32 10.06 -15.79 -5.09
C TYR A 32 9.54 -14.71 -4.14
N LEU A 33 8.44 -15.02 -3.47
CA LEU A 33 7.90 -14.29 -2.33
C LEU A 33 8.37 -14.96 -1.03
N TYR A 34 8.53 -14.18 0.03
CA TYR A 34 9.08 -14.60 1.32
C TYR A 34 8.12 -14.26 2.46
N SER A 35 7.70 -15.23 3.27
CA SER A 35 6.60 -15.04 4.24
C SER A 35 6.98 -14.16 5.44
N ASP A 36 8.20 -14.28 5.95
CA ASP A 36 8.53 -13.79 7.30
C ASP A 36 9.32 -12.48 7.26
N GLY A 37 10.04 -12.23 6.15
CA GLY A 37 10.87 -11.04 6.01
C GLY A 37 11.59 -10.99 4.66
N PRO A 38 12.36 -9.91 4.42
CA PRO A 38 13.27 -9.83 3.29
C PRO A 38 14.19 -11.05 3.22
N ASN A 39 14.02 -11.88 2.19
CA ASN A 39 14.78 -13.11 1.98
C ASN A 39 14.69 -14.13 3.15
N ALA A 40 13.61 -14.11 3.95
CA ALA A 40 13.44 -14.97 5.12
C ALA A 40 12.09 -15.71 5.13
N GLY A 41 12.08 -16.91 5.70
CA GLY A 41 10.87 -17.73 5.81
C GLY A 41 10.56 -18.61 4.60
N ALA A 42 9.31 -19.08 4.54
CA ALA A 42 8.83 -19.94 3.46
C ALA A 42 8.79 -19.19 2.13
N ARG A 43 9.13 -19.90 1.05
CA ARG A 43 9.20 -19.32 -0.30
C ARG A 43 8.01 -19.74 -1.14
N VAL A 44 7.44 -18.79 -1.87
CA VAL A 44 6.38 -19.04 -2.86
C VAL A 44 6.83 -18.52 -4.22
N LEU A 45 6.92 -19.40 -5.21
CA LEU A 45 7.20 -18.99 -6.58
C LEU A 45 5.92 -18.42 -7.21
N VAL A 46 5.98 -17.17 -7.65
CA VAL A 46 4.92 -16.53 -8.44
C VAL A 46 5.37 -16.33 -9.89
N ARG A 47 4.39 -16.33 -10.79
CA ARG A 47 4.63 -16.18 -12.22
C ARG A 47 4.83 -14.72 -12.58
N ALA A 48 5.55 -14.48 -13.67
CA ALA A 48 5.63 -13.15 -14.27
C ALA A 48 4.23 -12.61 -14.64
N ARG A 49 4.12 -11.28 -14.71
CA ARG A 49 2.94 -10.52 -15.17
C ARG A 49 1.74 -10.57 -14.23
N GLN A 50 1.98 -10.86 -12.96
CA GLN A 50 1.02 -10.66 -11.88
C GLN A 50 1.22 -9.30 -11.22
N THR A 51 0.11 -8.70 -10.80
CA THR A 51 0.09 -7.42 -10.09
C THR A 51 -0.35 -7.64 -8.64
N PHE A 52 0.30 -6.96 -7.71
CA PHE A 52 -0.02 -7.02 -6.29
C PHE A 52 -0.14 -5.62 -5.70
N THR A 53 -0.98 -5.49 -4.67
CA THR A 53 -1.05 -4.27 -3.85
C THR A 53 0.14 -4.24 -2.90
N VAL A 54 0.85 -3.11 -2.84
CA VAL A 54 1.95 -2.88 -1.91
C VAL A 54 1.42 -2.18 -0.67
N ILE A 55 1.71 -2.73 0.51
CA ILE A 55 1.27 -2.21 1.81
C ILE A 55 2.42 -1.70 2.66
N ASP A 56 3.65 -2.15 2.40
CA ASP A 56 4.84 -1.71 3.13
C ASP A 56 6.09 -1.82 2.26
N LEU A 57 7.18 -1.17 2.68
CA LEU A 57 8.49 -1.27 2.04
C LEU A 57 9.61 -1.20 3.08
N THR A 58 10.71 -1.89 2.80
CA THR A 58 11.90 -1.86 3.64
C THR A 58 13.17 -1.98 2.80
N ASN A 59 14.30 -1.61 3.38
CA ASN A 59 15.61 -1.72 2.77
C ASN A 59 16.49 -2.61 3.65
N THR A 60 17.18 -3.57 3.03
CA THR A 60 18.22 -4.34 3.70
C THR A 60 19.53 -3.53 3.78
N ALA A 61 20.48 -3.99 4.61
CA ALA A 61 21.75 -3.27 4.85
C ALA A 61 22.60 -3.06 3.58
N ASP A 62 22.41 -3.88 2.55
CA ASP A 62 23.03 -3.77 1.23
C ASP A 62 22.32 -2.77 0.30
N GLY A 63 21.27 -2.09 0.78
CA GLY A 63 20.46 -1.15 -0.01
C GLY A 63 19.42 -1.82 -0.92
N THR A 64 19.23 -3.15 -0.86
CA THR A 64 18.18 -3.80 -1.64
C THR A 64 16.80 -3.41 -1.09
N VAL A 65 15.94 -2.88 -1.98
CA VAL A 65 14.54 -2.55 -1.66
C VAL A 65 13.65 -3.79 -1.74
N TRP A 66 12.80 -3.95 -0.74
CA TRP A 66 11.77 -4.98 -0.65
C TRP A 66 10.41 -4.35 -0.42
N TYR A 67 9.38 -4.94 -1.02
CA TYR A 67 7.99 -4.53 -0.84
C TYR A 67 7.24 -5.63 -0.12
N ARG A 68 6.38 -5.26 0.82
CA ARG A 68 5.37 -6.16 1.38
C ARG A 68 4.12 -6.02 0.54
N ILE A 69 3.64 -7.14 0.00
CA ILE A 69 2.51 -7.17 -0.92
C ILE A 69 1.35 -7.96 -0.37
N VAL A 70 0.14 -7.71 -0.84
CA VAL A 70 -1.04 -8.55 -0.60
C VAL A 70 -1.07 -9.66 -1.66
N PHE A 71 -1.04 -10.93 -1.23
CA PHE A 71 -1.15 -12.08 -2.13
C PHE A 71 -2.50 -12.78 -1.96
N PRO A 72 -3.53 -12.40 -2.75
CA PRO A 72 -4.91 -12.82 -2.50
C PRO A 72 -5.19 -14.30 -2.83
N GLU A 73 -4.30 -14.97 -3.56
CA GLU A 73 -4.46 -16.39 -3.91
C GLU A 73 -4.11 -17.35 -2.77
N ARG A 74 -3.49 -16.85 -1.69
CA ARG A 74 -3.13 -17.65 -0.52
C ARG A 74 -3.51 -16.94 0.75
N ASP A 75 -4.20 -17.65 1.62
CA ASP A 75 -4.51 -17.19 2.96
C ASP A 75 -3.49 -17.70 3.97
N THR A 76 -3.31 -16.93 5.04
CA THR A 76 -2.70 -17.38 6.28
C THR A 76 -3.72 -17.29 7.41
N ARG A 77 -3.53 -18.13 8.43
CA ARG A 77 -4.36 -18.10 9.64
C ARG A 77 -3.71 -17.14 10.63
N LEU A 78 -4.42 -16.08 10.94
CA LEU A 78 -4.08 -15.14 11.99
C LEU A 78 -4.85 -15.54 13.24
N GLU A 79 -4.15 -15.97 14.28
CA GLU A 79 -4.78 -16.37 15.54
C GLU A 79 -3.98 -15.87 16.74
N GLY A 80 -4.69 -15.55 17.81
CA GLY A 80 -4.06 -15.03 19.02
C GLY A 80 -5.07 -14.56 20.04
N VAL A 81 -4.53 -13.92 21.08
CA VAL A 81 -5.27 -13.29 22.16
C VAL A 81 -4.69 -11.90 22.35
N GLY A 82 -5.55 -10.92 22.62
CA GLY A 82 -5.12 -9.55 22.87
C GLY A 82 -6.21 -8.74 23.54
N TRP A 83 -6.10 -7.42 23.41
CA TRP A 83 -6.94 -6.45 24.07
C TRP A 83 -7.50 -5.45 23.07
N VAL A 84 -8.76 -5.08 23.24
CA VAL A 84 -9.43 -4.02 22.48
C VAL A 84 -10.01 -3.02 23.47
N PHE A 85 -10.17 -1.76 23.04
CA PHE A 85 -10.84 -0.76 23.88
C PHE A 85 -12.32 -0.62 23.54
N GLU A 86 -12.74 -1.06 22.35
CA GLU A 86 -14.15 -1.07 21.96
C GLU A 86 -14.97 -2.04 22.83
N ALA A 87 -16.12 -1.55 23.28
CA ALA A 87 -17.05 -2.34 24.08
C ALA A 87 -17.71 -3.44 23.23
N PRO A 88 -18.22 -4.51 23.87
CA PRO A 88 -18.81 -5.65 23.16
C PRO A 88 -19.93 -5.29 22.18
N HIS A 89 -20.81 -4.38 22.60
CA HIS A 89 -21.92 -3.93 21.78
C HIS A 89 -21.44 -3.09 20.58
N GLU A 90 -20.39 -2.27 20.74
CA GLU A 90 -19.82 -1.46 19.67
C GLU A 90 -19.20 -2.34 18.56
N ILE A 91 -18.54 -3.44 18.94
CA ILE A 91 -17.98 -4.40 17.98
C ILE A 91 -19.10 -5.14 17.21
N LEU A 92 -20.20 -5.48 17.89
CA LEU A 92 -21.34 -6.15 17.29
C LEU A 92 -22.17 -5.24 16.38
N GLU A 93 -22.28 -3.95 16.72
CA GLU A 93 -22.98 -2.94 15.94
C GLU A 93 -22.24 -2.53 14.67
N ARG A 94 -20.90 -2.66 14.65
CA ARG A 94 -20.10 -2.58 13.42
C ARG A 94 -20.45 -3.74 12.50
N GLN A 95 -21.36 -3.51 11.55
CA GLN A 95 -21.68 -4.43 10.44
C GLN A 95 -20.50 -4.55 9.45
N GLY A 96 -19.36 -5.06 9.92
CA GLY A 96 -18.11 -5.21 9.18
C GLY A 96 -17.00 -4.26 9.62
N GLY A 97 -15.84 -4.40 8.96
CA GLY A 97 -14.62 -3.65 9.26
C GLY A 97 -13.66 -4.44 10.14
N ASN A 98 -12.56 -3.78 10.50
CA ASN A 98 -11.51 -4.35 11.35
C ASN A 98 -11.50 -3.64 12.71
N VAL A 99 -11.04 -4.36 13.73
CA VAL A 99 -10.74 -3.86 15.07
C VAL A 99 -9.24 -3.97 15.27
N THR A 100 -8.66 -2.95 15.90
CA THR A 100 -7.25 -2.98 16.29
C THR A 100 -7.12 -3.74 17.60
N VAL A 101 -6.48 -4.91 17.54
CA VAL A 101 -6.17 -5.74 18.70
C VAL A 101 -4.75 -5.45 19.16
N TYR A 102 -4.59 -5.08 20.43
CA TYR A 102 -3.31 -4.85 21.08
C TYR A 102 -2.82 -6.13 21.72
N GLU A 103 -1.56 -6.51 21.54
CA GLU A 103 -0.99 -7.68 22.22
C GLU A 103 -1.00 -7.48 23.75
N GLU A 104 -0.67 -6.27 24.20
CA GLU A 104 -0.67 -5.85 25.60
C GLU A 104 -1.36 -4.50 25.80
N ILE A 105 -1.91 -4.27 26.99
CA ILE A 105 -2.51 -2.99 27.37
C ILE A 105 -1.43 -1.89 27.41
N PRO A 106 -1.55 -0.81 26.62
CA PRO A 106 -0.60 0.30 26.66
C PRO A 106 -0.49 0.94 28.05
N ARG A 107 0.71 0.95 28.62
CA ARG A 107 1.02 1.56 29.93
C ARG A 107 1.70 2.92 29.76
N ALA A 108 1.59 3.80 30.76
CA ALA A 108 2.01 5.21 30.70
C ALA A 108 3.50 5.47 30.36
N ARG A 109 4.37 4.45 30.36
CA ARG A 109 5.81 4.56 30.06
C ARG A 109 6.32 3.55 29.02
N THR A 110 5.44 2.73 28.45
CA THR A 110 5.83 1.72 27.46
C THR A 110 5.45 2.22 26.08
N ALA A 111 6.29 1.94 25.07
CA ALA A 111 5.85 2.07 23.68
C ALA A 111 4.55 1.27 23.49
N VAL A 112 3.67 1.75 22.60
CA VAL A 112 2.50 0.96 22.19
C VAL A 112 3.04 -0.35 21.64
N GLY A 113 2.62 -1.48 22.22
CA GLY A 113 3.05 -2.81 21.79
C GLY A 113 2.60 -3.11 20.35
N GLU A 114 2.92 -4.31 19.87
CA GLU A 114 2.45 -4.74 18.56
C GLU A 114 0.92 -4.73 18.51
N THR A 115 0.39 -4.26 17.38
CA THR A 115 -1.05 -4.22 17.13
C THR A 115 -1.35 -5.00 15.87
N VAL A 116 -2.53 -5.60 15.84
CA VAL A 116 -2.99 -6.43 14.74
C VAL A 116 -4.39 -5.98 14.34
N SER A 117 -4.60 -5.75 13.04
CA SER A 117 -5.91 -5.43 12.49
C SER A 117 -6.68 -6.73 12.23
N VAL A 118 -7.81 -6.94 12.91
CA VAL A 118 -8.58 -8.19 12.86
C VAL A 118 -10.02 -7.90 12.42
N PRO A 119 -10.60 -8.63 11.46
CA PRO A 119 -12.01 -8.47 11.09
C PRO A 119 -12.94 -8.66 12.30
N THR A 120 -13.96 -7.81 12.46
CA THR A 120 -14.90 -7.86 13.60
C THR A 120 -15.51 -9.24 13.78
N GLN A 121 -15.90 -9.92 12.68
CA GLN A 121 -16.47 -11.27 12.73
C GLN A 121 -15.50 -12.37 13.23
N ALA A 122 -14.20 -12.10 13.26
CA ALA A 122 -13.17 -13.05 13.70
C ALA A 122 -12.84 -12.91 15.19
N ILE A 123 -13.49 -11.99 15.89
CA ILE A 123 -13.23 -11.67 17.30
C ILE A 123 -14.21 -12.41 18.20
N LYS A 124 -13.67 -13.08 19.20
CA LYS A 124 -14.39 -13.73 20.29
C LYS A 124 -14.00 -13.09 21.61
N GLN A 125 -14.97 -12.55 22.33
CA GLN A 125 -14.69 -11.98 23.65
C GLN A 125 -14.47 -13.04 24.72
N LEU A 126 -13.59 -12.74 25.67
CA LEU A 126 -13.25 -13.62 26.80
C LEU A 126 -13.86 -13.17 28.13
N ASN A 127 -14.66 -12.09 28.15
CA ASN A 127 -15.27 -11.50 29.35
C ASN A 127 -14.27 -11.14 30.46
N ILE A 128 -13.01 -10.90 30.09
CA ILE A 128 -11.98 -10.38 30.99
C ILE A 128 -11.80 -8.91 30.66
N THR A 129 -11.85 -8.06 31.68
CA THR A 129 -11.67 -6.63 31.54
C THR A 129 -10.57 -6.10 32.44
N GLU A 130 -9.91 -5.02 32.02
CA GLU A 130 -8.91 -4.33 32.81
C GLU A 130 -9.03 -2.81 32.59
N PRO A 131 -9.13 -1.99 33.66
CA PRO A 131 -9.17 -0.55 33.51
C PRO A 131 -7.83 -0.01 33.01
N SER A 132 -7.87 0.99 32.14
CA SER A 132 -6.66 1.62 31.64
C SER A 132 -5.95 2.42 32.73
N THR A 133 -4.65 2.16 32.90
CA THR A 133 -3.79 2.93 33.80
C THR A 133 -3.43 4.32 33.26
N ARG A 134 -3.68 4.57 31.96
CA ARG A 134 -3.34 5.81 31.27
C ARG A 134 -4.54 6.75 31.07
N PHE A 135 -5.73 6.18 30.87
CA PHE A 135 -6.94 6.92 30.54
C PHE A 135 -8.10 6.36 31.37
N ALA A 136 -8.52 7.07 32.41
CA ALA A 136 -9.49 6.55 33.39
C ALA A 136 -10.84 6.12 32.78
N GLU A 137 -11.21 6.66 31.62
CA GLU A 137 -12.46 6.36 30.92
C GLU A 137 -12.38 5.10 30.04
N ILE A 138 -11.18 4.55 29.83
CA ILE A 138 -10.98 3.39 28.96
C ILE A 138 -10.98 2.11 29.78
N THR A 139 -11.86 1.19 29.41
CA THR A 139 -11.82 -0.21 29.87
C THR A 139 -11.34 -1.09 28.72
N TRP A 140 -10.33 -1.91 28.97
CA TRP A 140 -9.81 -2.87 28.01
C TRP A 140 -10.58 -4.17 28.12
N TYR A 141 -10.92 -4.77 26.98
CA TYR A 141 -11.62 -6.05 26.87
C TYR A 141 -10.69 -7.07 26.24
N LYS A 142 -10.48 -8.20 26.92
CA LYS A 142 -9.67 -9.29 26.39
C LYS A 142 -10.44 -10.06 25.34
N VAL A 143 -9.80 -10.28 24.19
CA VAL A 143 -10.37 -10.98 23.05
C VAL A 143 -9.45 -12.08 22.57
N GLN A 144 -10.05 -13.15 22.06
CA GLN A 144 -9.40 -14.13 21.22
C GLN A 144 -9.80 -13.85 19.77
N TYR A 145 -8.88 -14.02 18.83
CA TYR A 145 -9.18 -13.87 17.41
C TYR A 145 -8.69 -15.05 16.60
N SER A 146 -9.43 -15.35 15.52
CA SER A 146 -9.01 -16.32 14.51
C SER A 146 -9.59 -15.92 13.16
N ALA A 147 -8.74 -15.39 12.27
CA ALA A 147 -9.12 -14.93 10.95
C ALA A 147 -8.30 -15.66 9.87
N LYS A 148 -8.91 -15.88 8.71
CA LYS A 148 -8.16 -16.13 7.47
C LYS A 148 -7.94 -14.78 6.81
N ILE A 149 -6.68 -14.40 6.65
CA ILE A 149 -6.30 -13.16 5.98
C ILE A 149 -5.41 -13.49 4.78
N PRO A 150 -5.39 -12.64 3.74
CA PRO A 150 -4.44 -12.80 2.65
C PRO A 150 -3.01 -12.84 3.18
N LEU A 151 -2.18 -13.72 2.62
CA LEU A 151 -0.76 -13.75 2.90
C LEU A 151 -0.15 -12.40 2.48
N THR A 152 0.71 -11.83 3.33
CA THR A 152 1.38 -10.55 3.05
C THR A 152 2.90 -10.69 2.93
N PRO A 153 3.41 -11.39 1.88
CA PRO A 153 4.82 -11.72 1.80
C PRO A 153 5.66 -10.56 1.25
N TRP A 154 6.98 -10.71 1.39
CA TRP A 154 7.98 -9.79 0.86
C TRP A 154 8.43 -10.20 -0.55
N ILE A 155 8.54 -9.20 -1.42
CA ILE A 155 9.01 -9.32 -2.81
C ILE A 155 10.14 -8.32 -3.08
N ARG A 156 11.16 -8.76 -3.83
CA ARG A 156 12.31 -7.91 -4.17
C ARG A 156 11.96 -6.92 -5.28
N ALA A 157 12.31 -5.65 -5.11
CA ALA A 157 11.98 -4.59 -6.06
C ALA A 157 12.51 -4.86 -7.48
N ALA A 158 13.74 -5.39 -7.60
CA ALA A 158 14.40 -5.67 -8.88
C ALA A 158 13.67 -6.69 -9.79
N THR A 159 12.62 -7.35 -9.30
CA THR A 159 11.89 -8.39 -10.04
C THR A 159 10.66 -7.86 -10.78
N GLY A 160 10.39 -6.56 -10.68
CA GLY A 160 9.19 -5.97 -11.24
C GLY A 160 9.21 -4.44 -11.28
N ILE A 161 8.04 -3.88 -11.54
CA ILE A 161 7.80 -2.44 -11.61
C ILE A 161 6.92 -2.06 -10.43
N TYR A 162 7.39 -1.16 -9.58
CA TYR A 162 6.57 -0.51 -8.56
C TYR A 162 5.97 0.79 -9.08
N ARG A 163 4.68 1.00 -8.79
CA ARG A 163 3.93 2.21 -9.15
C ARG A 163 3.25 2.80 -7.90
N PRO A 164 3.80 3.89 -7.33
CA PRO A 164 3.22 4.52 -6.16
C PRO A 164 1.87 5.18 -6.50
N GLY A 165 0.93 5.13 -5.55
CA GLY A 165 -0.37 5.80 -5.67
C GLY A 165 -1.32 5.22 -6.73
N VAL A 166 -0.97 4.07 -7.32
CA VAL A 166 -1.78 3.40 -8.35
C VAL A 166 -2.24 2.05 -7.83
N SER A 167 -3.48 1.66 -8.11
CA SER A 167 -4.04 0.38 -7.68
C SER A 167 -3.57 -0.81 -8.54
N ALA A 168 -3.60 -2.01 -7.97
CA ALA A 168 -3.23 -3.23 -8.69
C ALA A 168 -4.19 -3.53 -9.86
N GLU A 169 -5.47 -3.18 -9.73
CA GLU A 169 -6.49 -3.32 -10.77
C GLU A 169 -6.20 -2.41 -11.96
N PHE A 170 -5.76 -1.17 -11.72
CA PHE A 170 -5.37 -0.24 -12.78
C PHE A 170 -4.24 -0.84 -13.63
N ILE A 171 -3.16 -1.28 -12.99
CA ILE A 171 -1.99 -1.82 -13.69
C ILE A 171 -2.36 -3.10 -14.46
N THR A 172 -3.17 -3.96 -13.86
CA THR A 172 -3.68 -5.18 -14.50
C THR A 172 -4.49 -4.85 -15.77
N ARG A 173 -5.41 -3.89 -15.68
CA ARG A 173 -6.24 -3.43 -16.81
C ARG A 173 -5.40 -2.80 -17.91
N VAL A 174 -4.48 -1.91 -17.56
CA VAL A 174 -3.59 -1.21 -18.52
C VAL A 174 -2.69 -2.22 -19.23
N TYR A 175 -2.09 -3.16 -18.50
CA TYR A 175 -1.27 -4.22 -19.09
C TYR A 175 -2.07 -5.07 -20.07
N ALA A 176 -3.26 -5.56 -19.67
CA ALA A 176 -4.14 -6.35 -20.54
C ALA A 176 -4.50 -5.59 -21.82
N ASN A 177 -4.83 -4.30 -21.72
CA ASN A 177 -5.12 -3.44 -22.87
C ASN A 177 -3.93 -3.26 -23.82
N MET A 178 -2.72 -3.08 -23.28
CA MET A 178 -1.52 -2.97 -24.10
C MET A 178 -1.16 -4.28 -24.82
N VAL A 179 -1.33 -5.42 -24.15
CA VAL A 179 -1.12 -6.74 -24.76
C VAL A 179 -2.13 -6.98 -25.88
N ALA A 180 -3.42 -6.71 -25.65
CA ALA A 180 -4.47 -6.86 -26.66
C ALA A 180 -4.22 -6.00 -27.92
N ARG A 181 -3.47 -4.90 -27.79
CA ARG A 181 -3.10 -3.99 -28.88
C ARG A 181 -1.72 -4.27 -29.48
N ASN A 182 -1.07 -5.36 -29.09
CA ASN A 182 0.28 -5.72 -29.55
C ASN A 182 1.31 -4.59 -29.37
N ILE A 183 1.21 -3.84 -28.27
CA ILE A 183 2.18 -2.79 -27.96
C ILE A 183 3.56 -3.42 -27.73
N LYS A 184 4.61 -2.81 -28.29
CA LYS A 184 6.00 -3.27 -28.14
C LYS A 184 6.40 -3.36 -26.67
N VAL A 185 7.12 -4.42 -26.30
CA VAL A 185 7.50 -4.72 -24.91
C VAL A 185 8.21 -3.57 -24.22
N ASP A 186 9.12 -2.86 -24.89
CA ASP A 186 9.83 -1.73 -24.29
C ASP A 186 8.89 -0.55 -23.97
N LYS A 187 7.91 -0.30 -24.85
CA LYS A 187 6.87 0.69 -24.61
C LYS A 187 5.95 0.26 -23.46
N VAL A 188 5.59 -1.01 -23.38
CA VAL A 188 4.84 -1.58 -22.23
C VAL A 188 5.58 -1.34 -20.92
N LYS A 189 6.87 -1.72 -20.84
CA LYS A 189 7.68 -1.52 -19.63
C LYS A 189 7.75 -0.04 -19.25
N ARG A 190 8.04 0.84 -20.20
CA ARG A 190 8.14 2.28 -19.98
C ARG A 190 6.83 2.87 -19.44
N LEU A 191 5.71 2.57 -20.08
CA LEU A 191 4.40 3.08 -19.67
C LEU A 191 3.94 2.49 -18.33
N LEU A 192 4.17 1.19 -18.10
CA LEU A 192 3.90 0.59 -16.79
C LEU A 192 4.75 1.22 -15.68
N SER A 193 5.97 1.71 -15.97
CA SER A 193 6.78 2.48 -15.03
C SER A 193 6.35 3.94 -14.86
N GLY A 194 5.31 4.39 -15.56
CA GLY A 194 4.78 5.76 -15.46
C GLY A 194 5.60 6.80 -16.22
N VAL A 195 6.49 6.34 -17.10
CA VAL A 195 7.36 7.22 -17.88
C VAL A 195 6.65 7.55 -19.19
N ILE A 196 6.33 8.82 -19.40
CA ILE A 196 5.81 9.36 -20.66
C ILE A 196 6.90 10.18 -21.38
N GLN A 197 6.77 10.37 -22.68
CA GLN A 197 7.73 11.13 -23.49
C GLN A 197 7.03 12.00 -24.55
N VAL A 198 7.75 13.00 -25.06
CA VAL A 198 7.31 13.76 -26.24
C VAL A 198 7.06 12.80 -27.40
N GLY A 199 5.96 13.00 -28.12
CA GLY A 199 5.52 12.10 -29.18
C GLY A 199 4.56 10.99 -28.73
N ASP A 200 4.35 10.80 -27.43
CA ASP A 200 3.33 9.87 -26.93
C ASP A 200 1.92 10.37 -27.27
N SER A 201 1.00 9.44 -27.54
CA SER A 201 -0.41 9.79 -27.73
C SER A 201 -1.10 10.05 -26.38
N LYS A 202 -2.26 10.73 -26.39
CA LYS A 202 -3.12 10.85 -25.20
C LYS A 202 -3.33 9.52 -24.47
N ARG A 203 -3.59 8.45 -25.22
CA ARG A 203 -3.77 7.10 -24.66
C ARG A 203 -2.51 6.55 -23.99
N ASP A 204 -1.34 6.81 -24.57
CA ASP A 204 -0.08 6.39 -23.94
C ASP A 204 0.11 7.12 -22.61
N VAL A 205 -0.29 8.39 -22.53
CA VAL A 205 -0.28 9.16 -21.29
C VAL A 205 -1.31 8.62 -20.29
N GLU A 206 -2.51 8.26 -20.71
CA GLU A 206 -3.52 7.61 -19.83
C GLU A 206 -3.01 6.27 -19.27
N TRP A 207 -2.37 5.44 -20.10
CA TRP A 207 -1.75 4.20 -19.63
C TRP A 207 -0.57 4.47 -18.69
N GLY A 208 0.19 5.51 -18.98
CA GLY A 208 1.35 5.92 -18.20
C GLY A 208 0.96 6.47 -16.84
N LEU A 209 0.08 7.47 -16.79
CA LEU A 209 -0.17 8.31 -15.61
C LEU A 209 -1.57 8.13 -15.01
N GLY A 210 -2.48 7.46 -15.71
CA GLY A 210 -3.89 7.37 -15.33
C GLY A 210 -4.70 8.56 -15.82
N ASP A 211 -5.84 8.80 -15.16
CA ASP A 211 -6.72 9.90 -15.52
C ASP A 211 -6.16 11.23 -14.96
N PRO A 212 -6.23 12.33 -15.72
CA PRO A 212 -5.78 13.63 -15.24
C PRO A 212 -6.70 14.19 -14.17
N LEU A 213 -6.12 14.96 -13.23
CA LEU A 213 -6.86 15.70 -12.21
C LEU A 213 -7.69 16.83 -12.83
N HIS A 214 -7.09 17.52 -13.81
CA HIS A 214 -7.74 18.59 -14.55
C HIS A 214 -7.39 18.53 -16.04
N VAL A 215 -8.37 18.88 -16.86
CA VAL A 215 -8.22 19.03 -18.31
C VAL A 215 -8.57 20.45 -18.69
N ARG A 216 -7.64 21.14 -19.36
CA ARG A 216 -7.85 22.49 -19.90
C ARG A 216 -7.60 22.47 -21.40
N GLU A 217 -8.49 23.09 -22.16
CA GLU A 217 -8.32 23.25 -23.60
C GLU A 217 -8.08 24.72 -23.94
N GLU A 218 -7.16 24.96 -24.85
CA GLU A 218 -6.88 26.28 -25.41
C GLU A 218 -6.85 26.18 -26.92
N THR A 219 -7.49 27.15 -27.58
CA THR A 219 -7.44 27.30 -29.03
C THR A 219 -6.77 28.63 -29.34
N ALA A 220 -5.64 28.60 -30.03
CA ALA A 220 -4.91 29.78 -30.47
C ALA A 220 -4.73 29.71 -31.99
N GLY A 221 -5.57 30.43 -32.73
CA GLY A 221 -5.71 30.26 -34.18
C GLY A 221 -6.24 28.86 -34.52
N ASP A 222 -5.57 28.15 -35.43
CA ASP A 222 -5.94 26.79 -35.85
C ASP A 222 -5.32 25.69 -34.97
N ILE A 223 -4.51 26.04 -33.98
CA ILE A 223 -3.82 25.08 -33.13
C ILE A 223 -4.67 24.79 -31.89
N ARG A 224 -5.14 23.54 -31.77
CA ARG A 224 -5.78 23.03 -30.55
C ARG A 224 -4.74 22.49 -29.59
N ARG A 225 -4.65 23.11 -28.42
CA ARG A 225 -3.82 22.65 -27.30
C ARG A 225 -4.70 22.08 -26.20
N VAL A 226 -4.29 20.94 -25.64
CA VAL A 226 -4.94 20.35 -24.48
C VAL A 226 -3.89 20.17 -23.40
N PHE A 227 -4.21 20.58 -22.18
CA PHE A 227 -3.35 20.48 -21.02
C PHE A 227 -3.99 19.51 -20.04
N TRP A 228 -3.25 18.47 -19.67
CA TRP A 228 -3.63 17.51 -18.65
C TRP A 228 -2.75 17.72 -17.43
N GLN A 229 -3.38 17.98 -16.29
CA GLN A 229 -2.70 18.20 -15.02
C GLN A 229 -2.75 16.93 -14.17
N TYR A 230 -1.60 16.53 -13.66
CA TYR A 230 -1.41 15.45 -12.70
C TYR A 230 -0.78 16.01 -11.42
N ALA A 231 -0.70 15.18 -10.37
CA ALA A 231 -0.15 15.61 -9.08
C ALA A 231 1.31 16.13 -9.17
N MET A 232 2.10 15.62 -10.11
CA MET A 232 3.52 15.94 -10.24
C MET A 232 3.93 16.55 -11.58
N VAL A 233 3.02 16.64 -12.55
CA VAL A 233 3.38 16.98 -13.93
C VAL A 233 2.18 17.56 -14.68
N VAL A 234 2.45 18.47 -15.62
CA VAL A 234 1.48 18.98 -16.59
C VAL A 234 1.91 18.55 -17.98
N VAL A 235 1.02 17.86 -18.70
CA VAL A 235 1.27 17.34 -20.04
C VAL A 235 0.51 18.18 -21.05
N GLN A 236 1.22 18.79 -22.00
CA GLN A 236 0.64 19.54 -23.10
C GLN A 236 0.59 18.66 -24.36
N PHE A 237 -0.59 18.61 -24.95
CA PHE A 237 -0.86 17.97 -26.24
C PHE A 237 -1.11 18.99 -27.33
N GLU A 238 -0.65 18.68 -28.52
CA GLU A 238 -1.03 19.35 -29.76
C GLU A 238 -1.35 18.27 -30.79
N ASN A 239 -2.53 18.35 -31.41
CA ASN A 239 -3.03 17.32 -32.33
C ASN A 239 -2.96 15.89 -31.73
N ASP A 240 -3.40 15.75 -30.47
CA ASP A 240 -3.45 14.49 -29.70
C ASP A 240 -2.11 13.82 -29.37
N VAL A 241 -0.99 14.53 -29.56
CA VAL A 241 0.36 14.05 -29.27
C VAL A 241 1.04 14.96 -28.24
N VAL A 242 1.77 14.37 -27.29
CA VAL A 242 2.56 15.10 -26.29
C VAL A 242 3.60 15.96 -26.99
N LYS A 243 3.54 17.28 -26.73
CA LYS A 243 4.55 18.25 -27.18
C LYS A 243 5.48 18.65 -26.05
N GLN A 244 4.94 18.76 -24.83
CA GLN A 244 5.69 19.28 -23.68
C GLN A 244 5.21 18.61 -22.40
N ILE A 245 6.16 18.40 -21.49
CA ILE A 245 5.95 17.82 -20.16
C ILE A 245 6.62 18.81 -19.19
N ASN A 246 5.84 19.41 -18.29
CA ASN A 246 6.26 20.45 -17.34
C ASN A 246 6.10 20.00 -15.90
#